data_AF-A0A1Y0RSJ7-F1
#
_entry.id   AF-A0A1Y0RSJ7-F1
#
_cell.length_a   1.000
_cell.length_b   1.000
_cell.length_c   1.000
_cell.angle_alpha   90.00
_cell.angle_beta   90.00
_cell.angle_gamma   90.00
#
_symmetry.space_group_name_H-M   'P 1'
#
loop_
_entity.id
_entity.type
_entity.pdbx_description
1 polymer ?
#
loop_
_entity_poly.entity_id
_entity_poly.type
_entity_poly.pdbx_seq_one_letter_code
_entity_poly.pdbx_strand_id
1 'polypeptide(L)'
;MRDIITVYIWLPKDFLGHASIQVGVDTYISFWPNKEVINYSSSENRKNIFNSKNQNINQLLLQHLINIRSESYEEDCLILGKDGSKRVADCKVELLNLPKEPIKTFWREFRNQQLSYHLVKRNCSSVVAEAINEGWKAYISSGKQTVNNSWGDFETVAEYEKDFEALSFTTAALNLGRWLFWSPKQVLLYAQMVKRLTDGAQAKACL
;
A
#
# COMPACT_ATOMS: atom_id res chain seq x y z
N MET A 1 10.34 12.58 15.59
CA MET A 1 9.37 12.25 14.52
C MET A 1 8.01 12.09 15.15
N ARG A 2 6.94 12.54 14.47
CA ARG A 2 5.57 12.36 14.98
C ARG A 2 5.18 10.90 14.82
N ASP A 3 4.55 10.34 15.84
CA ASP A 3 4.05 8.97 15.82
C ASP A 3 2.76 8.90 15.00
N ILE A 4 2.89 8.97 13.68
CA ILE A 4 1.79 9.05 12.69
C ILE A 4 2.05 8.04 11.58
N ILE A 5 0.98 7.56 10.94
CA ILE A 5 1.09 6.78 9.70
C ILE A 5 1.11 7.75 8.52
N THR A 6 2.17 7.72 7.71
CA THR A 6 2.32 8.55 6.51
C THR A 6 2.47 7.68 5.28
N VAL A 7 1.55 7.81 4.32
CA VAL A 7 1.61 7.16 3.01
C VAL A 7 2.29 8.11 2.02
N TYR A 8 3.33 7.64 1.36
CA TYR A 8 4.07 8.38 0.34
C TYR A 8 3.75 7.83 -1.05
N ILE A 9 3.44 8.73 -1.98
CA ILE A 9 3.05 8.38 -3.35
C ILE A 9 3.95 9.12 -4.34
N TRP A 10 4.57 8.36 -5.22
CA TRP A 10 5.24 8.86 -6.42
C TRP A 10 4.42 8.43 -7.63
N LEU A 11 3.83 9.40 -8.33
CA LEU A 11 3.08 9.13 -9.55
C LEU A 11 4.05 8.76 -10.70
N PRO A 12 3.63 7.92 -11.64
CA PRO A 12 4.43 7.64 -12.83
C PRO A 12 4.63 8.93 -13.64
N LYS A 13 5.89 9.27 -13.94
CA LYS A 13 6.25 10.35 -14.88
C LYS A 13 6.88 9.75 -16.14
N ASP A 14 8.02 9.08 -15.99
CA ASP A 14 8.75 8.50 -17.12
C ASP A 14 8.74 6.97 -17.16
N PHE A 15 8.73 6.29 -16.01
CA PHE A 15 8.96 4.83 -15.91
C PHE A 15 7.92 4.11 -15.03
N LEU A 16 8.07 4.17 -13.71
CA LEU A 16 7.19 3.53 -12.74
C LEU A 16 6.91 4.50 -11.60
N GLY A 17 5.66 4.53 -11.16
CA GLY A 17 5.33 5.15 -9.89
C GLY A 17 5.63 4.19 -8.73
N HIS A 18 5.64 4.73 -7.53
CA HIS A 18 5.94 3.97 -6.31
C HIS A 18 5.01 4.37 -5.18
N ALA A 19 4.80 3.47 -4.23
CA ALA A 19 4.07 3.74 -3.02
C ALA A 19 4.80 3.08 -1.84
N SER A 20 4.91 3.82 -0.75
CA SER A 20 5.44 3.32 0.52
C SER A 20 4.70 3.93 1.70
N ILE A 21 4.90 3.39 2.90
CA ILE A 21 4.24 3.85 4.11
C ILE A 21 5.20 3.83 5.29
N GLN A 22 5.29 4.95 6.01
CA GLN A 22 5.95 5.07 7.31
C GLN A 22 4.88 4.89 8.40
N VAL A 23 5.11 3.97 9.32
CA VAL A 23 4.19 3.62 10.42
C VAL A 23 4.89 3.94 11.73
N GLY A 24 4.58 5.11 12.31
CA GLY A 24 5.27 5.58 13.51
C GLY A 24 6.75 5.85 13.22
N VAL A 25 7.62 5.58 14.18
CA VAL A 25 9.05 5.91 14.10
C VAL A 25 9.95 4.76 13.66
N ASP A 26 9.46 3.52 13.70
CA ASP A 26 10.28 2.30 13.65
C ASP A 26 10.00 1.42 12.43
N THR A 27 8.90 1.65 11.72
CA THR A 27 8.44 0.76 10.68
C THR A 27 8.25 1.50 9.37
N TYR A 28 9.04 1.11 8.37
CA TYR A 28 8.91 1.56 6.99
C TYR A 28 8.58 0.37 6.08
N ILE A 29 7.58 0.54 5.24
CA ILE A 29 7.12 -0.47 4.29
C ILE A 29 7.34 0.08 2.89
N SER A 30 8.33 -0.49 2.21
CA SER A 30 8.63 -0.24 0.81
C SER A 30 9.02 -1.56 0.15
N PHE A 31 8.31 -1.92 -0.92
CA PHE A 31 8.49 -3.22 -1.57
C PHE A 31 8.99 -3.03 -2.99
N TRP A 32 10.20 -3.52 -3.26
CA TRP A 32 10.90 -3.41 -4.54
C TRP A 32 11.16 -4.80 -5.14
N PRO A 33 11.43 -4.90 -6.46
CA PRO A 33 11.78 -6.16 -7.11
C PRO A 33 12.99 -6.87 -6.47
N ASN A 34 12.93 -8.21 -6.35
CA ASN A 34 14.00 -9.04 -5.75
C ASN A 34 14.59 -10.08 -6.72
N LYS A 35 15.87 -10.45 -6.51
CA LYS A 35 16.75 -11.17 -7.47
C LYS A 35 16.22 -12.52 -7.93
N GLU A 36 15.46 -13.18 -7.09
CA GLU A 36 15.11 -14.58 -7.28
C GLU A 36 14.06 -14.79 -8.39
N VAL A 37 13.30 -13.77 -8.79
CA VAL A 37 12.03 -13.97 -9.54
C VAL A 37 11.95 -13.18 -10.86
N ILE A 38 13.10 -12.87 -11.46
CA ILE A 38 13.16 -12.59 -12.91
C ILE A 38 13.49 -13.86 -13.72
N ASN A 39 13.59 -15.01 -13.05
CA ASN A 39 13.36 -16.28 -13.73
C ASN A 39 11.87 -16.38 -14.04
N TYR A 40 11.50 -15.75 -15.16
CA TYR A 40 10.27 -16.04 -15.87
C TYR A 40 9.98 -17.52 -15.78
N SER A 41 8.76 -17.85 -15.35
CA SER A 41 8.07 -19.08 -15.72
C SER A 41 8.45 -19.42 -17.18
N SER A 42 9.41 -20.32 -17.34
CA SER A 42 9.93 -20.75 -18.63
C SER A 42 10.09 -22.27 -18.58
N SER A 43 9.02 -22.94 -18.18
CA SER A 43 8.79 -24.35 -18.54
C SER A 43 8.03 -24.51 -19.85
N GLU A 44 7.60 -23.45 -20.56
CA GLU A 44 6.80 -23.65 -21.78
C GLU A 44 7.23 -22.98 -23.09
N ASN A 45 8.23 -22.11 -23.18
CA ASN A 45 8.61 -21.52 -24.49
C ASN A 45 10.11 -21.37 -24.75
N ARG A 46 10.92 -22.30 -24.23
CA ARG A 46 12.38 -22.20 -24.26
C ARG A 46 13.05 -22.63 -25.57
N LYS A 47 12.39 -22.49 -26.74
CA LYS A 47 13.03 -22.89 -28.01
C LYS A 47 13.09 -21.88 -29.16
N ASN A 48 12.54 -20.66 -29.09
CA ASN A 48 12.62 -19.77 -30.26
C ASN A 48 12.81 -18.25 -29.99
N ILE A 49 13.39 -17.83 -28.86
CA ILE A 49 13.59 -16.39 -28.57
C ILE A 49 15.06 -16.06 -28.22
N PHE A 50 16.03 -16.71 -28.88
CA PHE A 50 17.44 -16.29 -28.80
C PHE A 50 17.91 -15.49 -30.02
N ASN A 51 16.99 -15.14 -30.93
CA ASN A 51 17.25 -14.25 -32.05
C ASN A 51 16.18 -13.14 -32.12
N SER A 52 16.36 -12.03 -31.42
CA SER A 52 16.06 -10.70 -31.97
C SER A 52 16.53 -9.59 -31.00
N LYS A 53 16.96 -8.48 -31.59
CA LYS A 53 17.52 -7.26 -30.98
C LYS A 53 16.53 -6.45 -30.11
N ASN A 54 15.56 -7.09 -29.45
CA ASN A 54 14.57 -6.42 -28.61
C ASN A 54 14.62 -6.99 -27.19
N GLN A 55 15.57 -6.52 -26.39
CA GLN A 55 15.43 -6.60 -24.94
C GLN A 55 14.17 -5.80 -24.58
N ASN A 56 13.10 -6.48 -24.17
CA ASN A 56 11.87 -5.83 -23.73
C ASN A 56 12.26 -4.88 -22.59
N ILE A 57 11.93 -3.59 -22.71
CA ILE A 57 12.29 -2.53 -21.75
C ILE A 57 12.04 -2.99 -20.30
N ASN A 58 10.97 -3.76 -20.07
CA ASN A 58 10.66 -4.36 -18.77
C ASN A 58 11.78 -5.25 -18.19
N GLN A 59 12.50 -6.03 -19.00
CA GLN A 59 13.62 -6.86 -18.54
C GLN A 59 14.83 -6.03 -18.09
N LEU A 60 15.18 -4.97 -18.83
CA LEU A 60 16.26 -4.04 -18.44
C LEU A 60 15.88 -3.26 -17.17
N LEU A 61 14.61 -2.85 -17.07
CA LEU A 61 14.04 -2.15 -15.92
C LEU A 61 14.10 -3.00 -14.66
N LEU A 62 13.68 -4.26 -14.78
CA LEU A 62 13.75 -5.23 -13.71
C LEU A 62 15.21 -5.47 -13.33
N GLN A 63 16.14 -5.63 -14.28
CA GLN A 63 17.59 -5.81 -14.04
C GLN A 63 18.28 -4.72 -13.19
N HIS A 64 17.83 -3.47 -13.25
CA HIS A 64 18.37 -2.40 -12.40
C HIS A 64 17.74 -2.37 -11.00
N LEU A 65 16.49 -2.82 -10.87
CA LEU A 65 15.74 -2.74 -9.60
C LEU A 65 15.97 -3.95 -8.68
N ILE A 66 16.61 -5.03 -9.17
CA ILE A 66 16.60 -6.32 -8.48
C ILE A 66 17.36 -6.42 -7.15
N ASN A 67 18.19 -5.43 -6.84
CA ASN A 67 18.95 -5.36 -5.59
C ASN A 67 18.45 -4.24 -4.67
N ILE A 68 17.36 -3.56 -5.05
CA ILE A 68 16.89 -2.42 -4.31
C ILE A 68 16.16 -2.92 -3.06
N ARG A 69 16.67 -2.48 -1.92
CA ARG A 69 15.96 -2.50 -0.66
C ARG A 69 15.90 -1.07 -0.19
N SER A 70 14.77 -0.69 0.36
CA SER A 70 14.54 0.63 0.90
C SER A 70 13.89 0.47 2.26
N GLU A 71 14.58 0.96 3.27
CA GLU A 71 14.19 0.92 4.68
C GLU A 71 13.79 2.31 5.19
N SER A 72 13.86 3.35 4.34
CA SER A 72 13.46 4.71 4.69
C SER A 72 12.88 5.51 3.52
N TYR A 73 12.14 6.58 3.85
CA TYR A 73 11.64 7.54 2.88
C TYR A 73 12.76 8.21 2.08
N GLU A 74 13.87 8.51 2.74
CA GLU A 74 15.04 9.15 2.14
C GLU A 74 15.69 8.24 1.09
N GLU A 75 15.76 6.94 1.34
CA GLU A 75 16.25 5.95 0.39
C GLU A 75 15.33 5.83 -0.83
N ASP A 76 14.01 5.73 -0.64
CA ASP A 76 13.04 5.75 -1.75
C ASP A 76 13.20 7.03 -2.60
N CYS A 77 13.41 8.19 -1.95
CA CYS A 77 13.65 9.45 -2.67
C CYS A 77 14.93 9.42 -3.51
N LEU A 78 16.00 8.79 -3.01
CA LEU A 78 17.26 8.64 -3.75
C LEU A 78 17.11 7.67 -4.93
N ILE A 79 16.45 6.53 -4.71
CA ILE A 79 16.18 5.52 -5.74
C ILE A 79 15.35 6.10 -6.89
N LEU A 80 14.36 6.93 -6.56
CA LEU A 80 13.44 7.54 -7.53
C LEU A 80 13.96 8.84 -8.15
N GLY A 81 15.09 9.35 -7.66
CA GLY A 81 15.77 10.49 -8.24
C GLY A 81 16.57 10.11 -9.48
N LYS A 82 16.86 11.11 -10.32
CA LYS A 82 17.65 10.93 -11.55
C LYS A 82 19.05 11.49 -11.34
N ASP A 83 20.07 10.85 -11.91
CA ASP A 83 21.45 11.35 -11.93
C ASP A 83 22.00 11.69 -10.53
N GLY A 84 21.67 10.86 -9.52
CA GLY A 84 22.08 11.05 -8.13
C GLY A 84 21.31 12.12 -7.35
N SER A 85 20.26 12.71 -7.93
CA SER A 85 19.34 13.61 -7.23
C SER A 85 18.36 12.85 -6.31
N LYS A 86 17.59 13.59 -5.50
CA LYS A 86 16.45 13.07 -4.75
C LYS A 86 15.15 13.48 -5.42
N ARG A 87 14.21 12.55 -5.56
CA ARG A 87 12.82 12.84 -5.93
C ARG A 87 11.91 12.65 -4.74
N VAL A 88 11.39 13.76 -4.21
CA VAL A 88 10.36 13.72 -3.16
C VAL A 88 9.04 13.16 -3.70
N ALA A 89 8.30 12.46 -2.82
CA ALA A 89 6.94 12.01 -3.12
C ALA A 89 6.04 13.15 -3.63
N ASP A 90 5.27 12.89 -4.68
CA ASP A 90 4.35 13.87 -5.26
C ASP A 90 3.13 14.08 -4.34
N CYS A 91 2.74 13.07 -3.56
CA CYS A 91 1.67 13.18 -2.56
C CYS A 91 2.06 12.50 -1.24
N LYS A 92 1.51 13.05 -0.15
CA LYS A 92 1.60 12.49 1.21
C LYS A 92 0.21 12.44 1.83
N VAL A 93 -0.15 11.32 2.46
CA VAL A 93 -1.41 11.17 3.20
C VAL A 93 -1.10 10.72 4.61
N GLU A 94 -1.43 11.54 5.59
CA GLU A 94 -1.31 11.20 7.01
C GLU A 94 -2.61 10.57 7.51
N LEU A 95 -2.53 9.38 8.09
CA LEU A 95 -3.65 8.63 8.66
C LEU A 95 -3.50 8.68 10.19
N LEU A 96 -4.30 9.51 10.86
CA LEU A 96 -4.08 9.85 12.27
C LEU A 96 -4.64 8.79 13.21
N ASN A 97 -5.84 8.30 12.90
CA ASN A 97 -6.62 7.44 13.79
C ASN A 97 -6.56 5.95 13.43
N LEU A 98 -5.77 5.58 12.43
CA LEU A 98 -5.66 4.20 12.00
C LEU A 98 -4.74 3.41 12.96
N PRO A 99 -5.17 2.24 13.48
CA PRO A 99 -4.33 1.40 14.35
C PRO A 99 -3.04 0.96 13.67
N LYS A 100 -1.90 1.20 14.33
CA LYS A 100 -0.55 0.92 13.79
C LYS A 100 -0.13 -0.54 13.91
N GLU A 101 -0.41 -1.17 15.05
CA GLU A 101 0.06 -2.53 15.36
C GLU A 101 -0.37 -3.61 14.33
N PRO A 102 -1.61 -3.60 13.81
CA PRO A 102 -2.00 -4.53 12.73
C PRO A 102 -1.14 -4.34 11.47
N ILE A 103 -0.80 -3.09 11.12
CA ILE A 103 0.02 -2.75 9.95
C ILE A 103 1.47 -3.23 10.16
N LYS A 104 2.03 -3.02 11.36
CA LYS A 104 3.37 -3.51 11.72
C LYS A 104 3.43 -5.04 11.70
N THR A 105 2.38 -5.70 12.21
CA THR A 105 2.28 -7.16 12.22
C THR A 105 2.22 -7.72 10.81
N PHE A 106 1.38 -7.14 9.94
CA PHE A 106 1.35 -7.46 8.52
C PHE A 106 2.74 -7.38 7.89
N TRP A 107 3.47 -6.28 8.11
CA TRP A 107 4.79 -6.12 7.48
C TRP A 107 5.81 -7.15 7.96
N ARG A 108 5.81 -7.45 9.26
CA ARG A 108 6.68 -8.50 9.83
C ARG A 108 6.37 -9.86 9.20
N GLU A 109 5.10 -10.22 9.08
CA GLU A 109 4.67 -11.49 8.47
C GLU A 109 4.99 -11.54 6.98
N PHE A 110 4.70 -10.46 6.25
CA PHE A 110 4.98 -10.35 4.82
C PHE A 110 6.46 -10.58 4.51
N ARG A 111 7.37 -9.99 5.30
CA ARG A 111 8.81 -10.21 5.13
C ARG A 111 9.24 -11.66 5.37
N ASN A 112 8.58 -12.36 6.29
CA ASN A 112 8.87 -13.77 6.60
C ASN A 112 8.41 -14.72 5.48
N GLN A 113 7.41 -14.34 4.69
CA GLN A 113 6.88 -15.17 3.61
C GLN A 113 7.79 -15.24 2.38
N GLN A 114 8.87 -14.43 2.32
CA GLN A 114 9.80 -14.35 1.18
C GLN A 114 9.09 -14.18 -0.17
N LEU A 115 7.98 -13.44 -0.16
CA LEU A 115 7.15 -13.26 -1.34
C LEU A 115 7.87 -12.44 -2.40
N SER A 116 7.73 -12.89 -3.64
CA SER A 116 8.34 -12.26 -4.81
C SER A 116 7.51 -11.11 -5.35
N TYR A 117 8.20 -10.12 -5.91
CA TYR A 117 7.57 -9.00 -6.57
C TYR A 117 6.93 -9.41 -7.90
N HIS A 118 5.70 -8.98 -8.13
CA HIS A 118 4.97 -9.21 -9.37
C HIS A 118 4.24 -7.93 -9.79
N LEU A 119 4.56 -7.39 -10.96
CA LEU A 119 4.07 -6.09 -11.44
C LEU A 119 2.54 -5.90 -11.33
N VAL A 120 1.77 -6.93 -11.69
CA VAL A 120 0.29 -6.91 -11.65
C VAL A 120 -0.27 -7.37 -10.30
N LYS A 121 0.15 -8.54 -9.83
CA LYS A 121 -0.49 -9.23 -8.70
C LYS A 121 0.04 -8.83 -7.32
N ARG A 122 1.28 -8.35 -7.23
CA ARG A 122 1.98 -8.11 -5.96
C ARG A 122 3.13 -7.12 -6.13
N ASN A 123 2.79 -5.84 -6.21
CA ASN A 123 3.73 -4.74 -6.39
C ASN A 123 3.78 -3.86 -5.11
N CYS A 124 4.55 -2.78 -5.14
CA CYS A 124 4.63 -1.85 -4.01
C CYS A 124 3.25 -1.32 -3.58
N SER A 125 2.41 -0.99 -4.57
CA SER A 125 1.09 -0.42 -4.33
C SER A 125 0.12 -1.41 -3.69
N SER A 126 0.14 -2.68 -4.09
CA SER A 126 -0.71 -3.71 -3.46
C SER A 126 -0.27 -3.97 -2.01
N VAL A 127 1.04 -4.01 -1.74
CA VAL A 127 1.55 -4.22 -0.38
C VAL A 127 1.14 -3.08 0.55
N VAL A 128 1.25 -1.83 0.08
CA VAL A 128 0.80 -0.67 0.85
C VAL A 128 -0.72 -0.69 1.07
N ALA A 129 -1.50 -1.06 0.04
CA ALA A 129 -2.95 -1.15 0.17
C ALA A 129 -3.38 -2.23 1.19
N GLU A 130 -2.72 -3.40 1.18
CA GLU A 130 -2.96 -4.46 2.17
C GLU A 130 -2.57 -4.02 3.58
N ALA A 131 -1.43 -3.34 3.72
CA ALA A 131 -0.99 -2.79 5.00
C ALA A 131 -2.04 -1.80 5.58
N ILE A 132 -2.52 -0.85 4.78
CA ILE A 132 -3.60 0.08 5.18
C ILE A 132 -4.86 -0.69 5.57
N ASN A 133 -5.21 -1.73 4.81
CA ASN A 133 -6.40 -2.54 5.05
C ASN A 133 -6.37 -3.29 6.39
N GLU A 134 -5.21 -3.79 6.82
CA GLU A 134 -5.09 -4.42 8.15
C GLU A 134 -5.34 -3.42 9.29
N GLY A 135 -4.85 -2.18 9.15
CA GLY A 135 -5.20 -1.09 10.05
C GLY A 135 -6.72 -0.80 10.04
N TRP A 136 -7.32 -0.75 8.85
CA TRP A 136 -8.74 -0.46 8.67
C TRP A 136 -9.66 -1.52 9.27
N LYS A 137 -9.36 -2.82 9.05
CA LYS A 137 -10.09 -3.93 9.66
C LYS A 137 -10.11 -3.83 11.18
N ALA A 138 -8.97 -3.53 11.79
CA ALA A 138 -8.86 -3.38 13.24
C ALA A 138 -9.67 -2.17 13.74
N TYR A 139 -9.60 -1.04 13.05
CA TYR A 139 -10.39 0.16 13.36
C TYR A 139 -11.88 -0.16 13.42
N ILE A 140 -12.45 -0.77 12.38
CA ILE A 140 -13.88 -1.09 12.36
C ILE A 140 -14.25 -2.13 13.43
N SER A 141 -13.38 -3.11 13.65
CA SER A 141 -13.62 -4.16 14.66
C SER A 141 -13.72 -3.56 16.07
N SER A 142 -12.92 -2.53 16.36
CA SER A 142 -13.00 -1.79 17.62
C SER A 142 -14.30 -0.97 17.76
N GLY A 143 -14.80 -0.36 16.67
CA GLY A 143 -16.08 0.36 16.69
C GLY A 143 -17.26 -0.57 17.01
N LYS A 144 -17.30 -1.77 16.41
CA LYS A 144 -18.37 -2.76 16.65
C LYS A 144 -18.44 -3.27 18.09
N GLN A 145 -17.29 -3.46 18.75
CA GLN A 145 -17.26 -3.88 20.16
C GLN A 145 -17.80 -2.79 21.10
N THR A 146 -17.54 -1.53 20.79
CA THR A 146 -17.97 -0.40 21.63
C THR A 146 -19.48 -0.20 21.57
N VAL A 147 -20.09 -0.35 20.39
CA VAL A 147 -21.54 -0.21 20.18
C VAL A 147 -22.32 -1.38 20.80
N ASN A 148 -21.84 -2.62 20.68
CA ASN A 148 -22.53 -3.78 21.27
C ASN A 148 -22.57 -3.76 22.80
N ASN A 149 -21.69 -2.99 23.44
CA ASN A 149 -21.65 -2.81 24.89
C ASN A 149 -22.46 -1.57 25.36
N SER A 150 -23.01 -0.78 24.43
CA SER A 150 -23.80 0.43 24.70
C SER A 150 -25.24 0.22 24.24
N TRP A 151 -26.10 -0.29 25.14
CA TRP A 151 -27.53 -0.40 24.89
C TRP A 151 -28.19 0.98 24.87
N GLY A 152 -28.56 1.43 23.67
CA GLY A 152 -29.56 2.48 23.44
C GLY A 152 -28.99 3.83 23.01
N ASP A 153 -28.98 4.09 21.71
CA ASP A 153 -29.49 5.35 21.17
C ASP A 153 -29.67 5.28 19.65
N PHE A 154 -30.74 5.92 19.17
CA PHE A 154 -31.24 5.87 17.78
C PHE A 154 -30.26 6.47 16.75
N GLU A 155 -29.19 7.15 17.20
CA GLU A 155 -28.10 7.66 16.35
C GLU A 155 -27.16 6.57 15.83
N THR A 156 -27.12 5.41 16.49
CA THR A 156 -26.23 4.29 16.15
C THR A 156 -26.52 3.65 14.78
N VAL A 157 -27.75 3.74 14.27
CA VAL A 157 -28.15 3.12 12.99
C VAL A 157 -27.56 3.87 11.79
N ALA A 158 -27.48 5.21 11.86
CA ALA A 158 -26.97 6.04 10.77
C ALA A 158 -25.42 6.00 10.64
N GLU A 159 -24.71 5.77 11.74
CA GLU A 159 -23.28 5.46 11.71
C GLU A 159 -23.03 4.05 11.14
N TYR A 160 -23.89 3.08 11.49
CA TYR A 160 -23.75 1.69 11.02
C TYR A 160 -23.95 1.54 9.50
N GLU A 161 -24.88 2.28 8.89
CA GLU A 161 -25.06 2.29 7.43
C GLU A 161 -23.82 2.86 6.71
N LYS A 162 -23.21 3.93 7.23
CA LYS A 162 -21.99 4.51 6.65
C LYS A 162 -20.78 3.62 6.83
N ASP A 163 -20.67 2.96 7.97
CA ASP A 163 -19.60 1.99 8.23
C ASP A 163 -19.74 0.75 7.35
N PHE A 164 -20.97 0.30 7.08
CA PHE A 164 -21.25 -0.81 6.17
C PHE A 164 -20.97 -0.45 4.70
N GLU A 165 -21.37 0.74 4.24
CA GLU A 165 -21.03 1.24 2.91
C GLU A 165 -19.53 1.45 2.74
N ALA A 166 -18.85 1.97 3.77
CA ALA A 166 -17.40 2.10 3.79
C ALA A 166 -16.69 0.74 3.75
N LEU A 167 -17.19 -0.27 4.48
CA LEU A 167 -16.70 -1.65 4.43
C LEU A 167 -16.91 -2.29 3.06
N SER A 168 -18.12 -2.12 2.50
CA SER A 168 -18.51 -2.61 1.19
C SER A 168 -17.60 -2.02 0.10
N PHE A 169 -17.38 -0.71 0.13
CA PHE A 169 -16.57 -0.01 -0.85
C PHE A 169 -15.06 -0.26 -0.68
N THR A 170 -14.53 -0.27 0.55
CA THR A 170 -13.11 -0.60 0.80
C THR A 170 -12.82 -2.04 0.39
N THR A 171 -13.71 -2.98 0.71
CA THR A 171 -13.63 -4.38 0.28
C THR A 171 -13.78 -4.51 -1.24
N ALA A 172 -14.70 -3.77 -1.86
CA ALA A 172 -14.85 -3.74 -3.32
C ALA A 172 -13.61 -3.15 -4.00
N ALA A 173 -13.02 -2.08 -3.47
CA ALA A 173 -11.80 -1.47 -3.97
C ALA A 173 -10.61 -2.43 -3.86
N LEU A 174 -10.50 -3.19 -2.77
CA LEU A 174 -9.50 -4.24 -2.60
C LEU A 174 -9.72 -5.41 -3.56
N ASN A 175 -10.96 -5.86 -3.72
CA ASN A 175 -11.29 -6.94 -4.65
C ASN A 175 -11.07 -6.51 -6.10
N LEU A 176 -11.43 -5.28 -6.48
CA LEU A 176 -11.17 -4.71 -7.80
C LEU A 176 -9.68 -4.48 -8.04
N GLY A 177 -8.94 -3.99 -7.04
CA GLY A 177 -7.49 -3.82 -7.12
C GLY A 177 -6.74 -5.15 -7.19
N ARG A 178 -7.24 -6.19 -6.54
CA ARG A 178 -6.76 -7.58 -6.67
C ARG A 178 -7.07 -8.19 -8.04
N TRP A 179 -8.16 -7.74 -8.68
CA TRP A 179 -8.60 -8.26 -9.97
C TRP A 179 -7.92 -7.58 -11.17
N LEU A 180 -7.70 -6.26 -11.09
CA LEU A 180 -7.12 -5.48 -12.19
C LEU A 180 -5.61 -5.26 -11.98
N PHE A 181 -5.24 -4.48 -10.96
CA PHE A 181 -3.91 -4.32 -10.34
C PHE A 181 -3.97 -3.10 -9.41
N TRP A 182 -3.04 -2.98 -8.46
CA TRP A 182 -2.88 -1.77 -7.65
C TRP A 182 -1.82 -0.84 -8.26
N SER A 183 -2.16 0.44 -8.40
CA SER A 183 -1.28 1.52 -8.85
C SER A 183 -1.12 2.58 -7.76
N PRO A 184 -0.08 3.44 -7.81
CA PRO A 184 0.11 4.52 -6.85
C PRO A 184 -1.09 5.47 -6.76
N LYS A 185 -1.78 5.70 -7.89
CA LYS A 185 -3.01 6.51 -7.92
C LYS A 185 -4.16 5.84 -7.16
N GLN A 186 -4.34 4.53 -7.28
CA GLN A 186 -5.36 3.80 -6.52
C GLN A 186 -5.03 3.80 -5.02
N VAL A 187 -3.75 3.64 -4.64
CA VAL A 187 -3.32 3.75 -3.24
C VAL A 187 -3.61 5.13 -2.67
N LEU A 188 -3.33 6.20 -3.43
CA LEU A 188 -3.65 7.57 -3.03
C LEU A 188 -5.15 7.72 -2.73
N LEU A 189 -6.02 7.28 -3.65
CA LEU A 189 -7.48 7.37 -3.47
C LEU A 189 -7.95 6.53 -2.27
N TYR A 190 -7.40 5.33 -2.10
CA TYR A 190 -7.73 4.45 -0.98
C TYR A 190 -7.31 5.07 0.36
N ALA A 191 -6.08 5.59 0.46
CA ALA A 191 -5.58 6.26 1.67
C ALA A 191 -6.40 7.52 2.01
N GLN A 192 -6.74 8.34 1.00
CA GLN A 192 -7.59 9.52 1.20
C GLN A 192 -8.99 9.15 1.72
N MET A 193 -9.56 8.06 1.22
CA MET A 193 -10.84 7.57 1.69
C MET A 193 -10.75 7.07 3.14
N VAL A 194 -9.77 6.22 3.47
CA VAL A 194 -9.55 5.76 4.84
C VAL A 194 -9.36 6.96 5.77
N LYS A 195 -8.53 7.94 5.39
CA LYS A 195 -8.38 9.20 6.13
C LYS A 195 -9.72 9.87 6.41
N ARG A 196 -10.56 10.03 5.39
CA ARG A 196 -11.87 10.69 5.53
C ARG A 196 -12.76 9.95 6.52
N LEU A 197 -12.72 8.62 6.52
CA LEU A 197 -13.56 7.78 7.37
C LEU A 197 -13.05 7.73 8.82
N THR A 198 -11.73 7.68 9.03
CA THR A 198 -11.16 7.58 10.39
C THR A 198 -10.99 8.94 11.07
N ASP A 199 -10.60 9.96 10.32
CA ASP A 199 -10.28 11.29 10.89
C ASP A 199 -11.55 12.16 10.95
N GLY A 200 -12.51 11.95 10.04
CA GLY A 200 -13.78 12.67 10.02
C GLY A 200 -14.75 12.26 11.13
N ALA A 201 -14.66 11.02 11.62
CA ALA A 201 -15.52 10.52 12.72
C ALA A 201 -15.20 11.22 14.06
N GLN A 202 -13.92 11.46 14.35
CA GLN A 202 -13.49 12.04 15.63
C GLN A 202 -13.83 13.53 15.77
N ALA A 203 -13.90 14.28 14.65
CA ALA A 203 -14.29 15.69 14.67
C ALA A 203 -15.75 15.91 15.14
N LYS A 204 -16.59 14.88 15.07
CA LYS A 204 -17.98 14.93 15.54
C LYS A 204 -18.17 14.48 16.99
N ALA A 205 -17.29 13.62 17.52
CA ALA A 205 -17.35 13.17 18.91
C ALA A 205 -16.90 14.25 19.93
N CYS A 206 -16.33 15.36 19.45
CA CYS A 206 -15.87 16.50 20.29
C CYS A 206 -16.77 17.74 20.19
N LEU A 207 -17.93 17.65 19.55
CA LEU A 207 -18.97 18.70 19.49
C LEU A 207 -20.21 18.24 20.25
#